data_AF-A0A935E633-F1
#
_entry.id   AF-A0A935E633-F1
#
_cell.length_a   1.000
_cell.length_b   1.000
_cell.length_c   1.000
_cell.angle_alpha   90.00
_cell.angle_beta   90.00
_cell.angle_gamma   90.00
#
_symmetry.space_group_name_H-M   'P 1'
#
loop_
_entity.id
_entity.type
_entity.pdbx_description
1 polymer ?
#
loop_
_entity_poly.entity_id
_entity_poly.type
_entity_poly.pdbx_seq_one_letter_code
_entity_poly.pdbx_strand_id
1 'polypeptide(L)'
;MNVVARRTLPGRSGATPLTFAVLFAAAAVVLFGMSPTLNPIDIVTGHLFDVSVPDVGGLTQVKALVKIQEAELHGTVEFAFSSTVERGYTIRQRPAAASTMPRDGNVIVVVSRGVRISTLPNLVGADERTAQKTLEALDLDVTIERVNDELVAAKTVASQSPAPGTQVLGGTSVNLTVSLGPVKRPVPEVSGLAVEGAAFLLGKSGFTLGTVTPTDNPTLPKDAVVGTDPPVGTVADRDTVINLLVSAGPAPVGVPDVTGRQQSDAAARLTAAGFVVGELTQLGPVGDPSDGKVLAQLPSAGTKLRPGSVVTLTVRRAERPPPATTIPLPPPTLPATTTTTTTTQPTTTTTSTVPSTTTTTRPAP
;
A
#
# COMPACT_ATOMS: atom_id res chain seq x y z
N MET A 1 -96.61 -68.63 3.46
CA MET A 1 -97.56 -67.64 2.91
C MET A 1 -96.77 -66.72 1.98
N ASN A 2 -97.15 -66.31 0.79
CA ASN A 2 -98.27 -66.51 -0.14
C ASN A 2 -97.80 -65.72 -1.40
N VAL A 3 -98.12 -65.99 -2.67
CA VAL A 3 -98.90 -66.98 -3.40
C VAL A 3 -98.66 -66.60 -4.88
N VAL A 4 -98.32 -67.58 -5.74
CA VAL A 4 -98.90 -67.88 -7.07
C VAL A 4 -98.71 -66.80 -8.19
N ALA A 5 -98.37 -67.07 -9.46
CA ALA A 5 -98.81 -68.16 -10.32
C ALA A 5 -97.86 -68.47 -11.49
N ARG A 6 -97.97 -69.72 -11.93
CA ARG A 6 -97.36 -70.34 -13.11
C ARG A 6 -97.91 -69.75 -14.42
N ARG A 7 -97.10 -69.79 -15.49
CA ARG A 7 -97.57 -70.23 -16.83
C ARG A 7 -96.42 -70.79 -17.68
N THR A 8 -96.77 -71.85 -18.39
CA THR A 8 -96.01 -72.84 -19.15
C THR A 8 -95.73 -72.43 -20.61
N LEU A 9 -94.52 -72.78 -21.11
CA LEU A 9 -94.05 -73.32 -22.44
C LEU A 9 -94.75 -72.85 -23.77
N PRO A 10 -94.07 -72.80 -24.96
CA PRO A 10 -93.08 -73.78 -25.46
C PRO A 10 -91.88 -73.21 -26.25
N GLY A 11 -90.94 -74.11 -26.59
CA GLY A 11 -89.70 -73.79 -27.31
C GLY A 11 -89.86 -73.53 -28.81
N ARG A 12 -88.81 -72.94 -29.38
CA ARG A 12 -88.49 -73.03 -30.81
C ARG A 12 -87.00 -72.70 -31.04
N SER A 13 -86.24 -73.76 -31.26
CA SER A 13 -85.14 -73.89 -32.23
C SER A 13 -84.44 -72.63 -32.76
N GLY A 14 -83.11 -72.61 -32.59
CA GLY A 14 -82.19 -72.39 -33.71
C GLY A 14 -81.58 -71.00 -33.89
N ALA A 15 -80.24 -71.01 -34.01
CA ALA A 15 -79.38 -70.03 -34.69
C ALA A 15 -78.92 -68.76 -33.93
N THR A 16 -77.72 -68.89 -33.33
CA THR A 16 -76.56 -67.96 -33.39
C THR A 16 -76.76 -66.45 -33.13
N PRO A 17 -76.29 -65.91 -31.99
CA PRO A 17 -76.21 -64.46 -31.73
C PRO A 17 -74.88 -63.83 -32.20
N LEU A 18 -74.18 -64.42 -33.17
CA LEU A 18 -72.83 -63.98 -33.55
C LEU A 18 -72.82 -62.95 -34.70
N THR A 19 -73.94 -62.79 -35.42
CA THR A 19 -74.06 -61.85 -36.54
C THR A 19 -74.51 -60.45 -36.13
N PHE A 20 -75.20 -60.28 -35.00
CA PHE A 20 -75.64 -58.95 -34.54
C PHE A 20 -74.56 -58.16 -33.77
N ALA A 21 -73.63 -58.82 -33.10
CA ALA A 21 -72.51 -58.14 -32.43
C ALA A 21 -71.53 -57.50 -33.44
N VAL A 22 -71.29 -58.18 -34.58
CA VAL A 22 -70.42 -57.66 -35.65
C VAL A 22 -71.07 -56.49 -36.40
N LEU A 23 -72.41 -56.48 -36.52
CA LEU A 23 -73.13 -55.42 -37.21
C LEU A 23 -73.26 -54.13 -36.38
N PHE A 24 -73.32 -54.23 -35.05
CA PHE A 24 -73.26 -53.05 -34.17
C PHE A 24 -71.85 -52.45 -34.08
N ALA A 25 -70.81 -53.31 -34.10
CA ALA A 25 -69.43 -52.86 -34.22
C ALA A 25 -69.16 -52.17 -35.58
N ALA A 26 -69.71 -52.71 -36.68
CA ALA A 26 -69.60 -52.09 -38.00
C ALA A 26 -70.39 -50.77 -38.11
N ALA A 27 -71.58 -50.66 -37.49
CA ALA A 27 -72.37 -49.44 -37.49
C ALA A 27 -71.75 -48.33 -36.62
N ALA A 28 -71.09 -48.67 -35.51
CA ALA A 28 -70.29 -47.73 -34.74
C ALA A 28 -69.07 -47.24 -35.53
N VAL A 29 -68.40 -48.12 -36.30
CA VAL A 29 -67.28 -47.76 -37.18
C VAL A 29 -67.71 -46.89 -38.37
N VAL A 30 -68.97 -46.99 -38.85
CA VAL A 30 -69.47 -46.14 -39.94
C VAL A 30 -70.02 -44.80 -39.44
N LEU A 31 -70.60 -44.73 -38.23
CA LEU A 31 -71.04 -43.46 -37.64
C LEU A 31 -69.89 -42.64 -37.01
N PHE A 32 -68.81 -43.30 -36.56
CA PHE A 32 -67.56 -42.65 -36.12
C PHE A 32 -66.47 -42.57 -37.21
N GLY A 33 -66.61 -43.31 -38.32
CA GLY A 33 -65.67 -43.37 -39.44
C GLY A 33 -65.62 -42.12 -40.33
N MET A 34 -66.37 -41.06 -39.98
CA MET A 34 -66.24 -39.73 -40.56
C MET A 34 -65.73 -38.68 -39.57
N SER A 35 -64.98 -39.12 -38.55
CA SER A 35 -64.11 -38.23 -37.80
C SER A 35 -62.65 -38.58 -38.12
N PRO A 36 -61.82 -37.63 -38.58
CA PRO A 36 -60.44 -37.91 -39.02
C PRO A 36 -59.47 -38.25 -37.87
N THR A 37 -59.96 -38.60 -36.68
CA THR A 37 -59.15 -38.72 -35.45
C THR A 37 -59.32 -40.03 -34.67
N LEU A 38 -60.19 -40.96 -35.07
CA LEU A 38 -60.41 -42.20 -34.31
C LEU A 38 -59.98 -43.44 -35.12
N ASN A 39 -58.83 -44.02 -34.74
CA ASN A 39 -58.34 -45.28 -35.29
C ASN A 39 -59.16 -46.46 -34.72
N PRO A 40 -59.56 -47.46 -35.53
CA PRO A 40 -60.34 -48.60 -35.06
C PRO A 40 -59.60 -49.52 -34.07
N ILE A 41 -58.27 -49.36 -33.92
CA ILE A 41 -57.44 -50.09 -32.95
C ILE A 41 -57.60 -49.53 -31.52
N ASP A 42 -57.91 -48.23 -31.34
CA ASP A 42 -58.02 -47.58 -30.03
C ASP A 42 -59.18 -48.09 -29.16
N ILE A 43 -60.20 -48.67 -29.81
CA ILE A 43 -61.41 -49.19 -29.17
C ILE A 43 -61.11 -50.39 -28.26
N VAL A 44 -60.01 -51.10 -28.52
CA VAL A 44 -59.65 -52.36 -27.83
C VAL A 44 -58.60 -52.15 -26.72
N THR A 45 -57.81 -51.10 -26.79
CA THR A 45 -56.70 -50.82 -25.84
C THR A 45 -57.03 -49.80 -24.75
N GLY A 46 -58.22 -49.20 -24.74
CA GLY A 46 -58.66 -48.27 -23.69
C GLY A 46 -58.19 -46.82 -23.85
N HIS A 47 -57.59 -46.48 -25.00
CA HIS A 47 -57.12 -45.14 -25.37
C HIS A 47 -58.19 -44.26 -26.04
N LEU A 48 -59.46 -44.67 -25.96
CA LEU A 48 -60.63 -44.07 -26.64
C LEU A 48 -60.88 -42.57 -26.38
N PHE A 49 -60.21 -41.96 -25.40
CA PHE A 49 -60.40 -40.57 -24.99
C PHE A 49 -59.10 -39.79 -24.90
N ASP A 50 -58.07 -40.26 -25.59
CA ASP A 50 -56.83 -39.50 -25.63
C ASP A 50 -56.88 -38.45 -26.74
N VAL A 51 -56.36 -37.27 -26.44
CA VAL A 51 -56.19 -36.15 -27.38
C VAL A 51 -54.71 -35.87 -27.57
N SER A 52 -54.36 -35.49 -28.80
CA SER A 52 -52.99 -35.07 -29.14
C SER A 52 -52.74 -33.66 -28.62
N VAL A 53 -51.65 -33.48 -27.89
CA VAL A 53 -51.21 -32.19 -27.38
C VAL A 53 -50.78 -31.30 -28.55
N PRO A 54 -51.46 -30.17 -28.79
CA PRO A 54 -51.16 -29.30 -29.91
C PRO A 54 -49.79 -28.64 -29.74
N ASP A 55 -49.10 -28.32 -30.83
CA ASP A 55 -47.88 -27.50 -30.75
C ASP A 55 -48.24 -26.03 -30.52
N VAL A 56 -47.89 -25.55 -29.33
CA VAL A 56 -48.04 -24.14 -28.96
C VAL A 56 -46.71 -23.40 -28.89
N GLY A 57 -45.59 -23.99 -29.29
CA GLY A 57 -44.28 -23.34 -29.30
C GLY A 57 -44.27 -22.08 -30.18
N GLY A 58 -43.70 -20.98 -29.67
CA GLY A 58 -43.61 -19.72 -30.41
C GLY A 58 -44.94 -19.01 -30.65
N LEU A 59 -46.05 -19.47 -30.07
CA LEU A 59 -47.32 -18.75 -30.10
C LEU A 59 -47.40 -17.74 -28.96
N THR A 60 -48.25 -16.72 -29.15
CA THR A 60 -48.62 -15.82 -28.05
C THR A 60 -49.46 -16.59 -27.03
N GLN A 61 -49.41 -16.18 -25.76
CA GLN A 61 -50.20 -16.81 -24.68
C GLN A 61 -51.67 -17.04 -25.07
N VAL A 62 -52.32 -16.04 -25.69
CA VAL A 62 -53.73 -16.13 -26.09
C VAL A 62 -53.92 -17.19 -27.18
N LYS A 63 -53.06 -17.22 -28.21
CA LYS A 63 -53.15 -18.22 -29.28
C LYS A 63 -52.84 -19.63 -28.80
N ALA A 64 -51.89 -19.77 -27.86
CA ALA A 64 -51.56 -21.05 -27.24
C ALA A 64 -52.75 -21.62 -26.45
N LEU A 65 -53.40 -20.80 -25.62
CA LEU A 65 -54.56 -21.23 -24.83
C LEU A 65 -55.76 -21.58 -25.71
N VAL A 66 -56.01 -20.82 -26.78
CA VAL A 66 -57.07 -21.15 -27.75
C VAL A 66 -56.80 -22.51 -28.39
N LYS A 67 -55.58 -22.76 -28.89
CA LYS A 67 -55.23 -24.07 -29.46
C LYS A 67 -55.36 -25.24 -28.48
N ILE A 68 -55.00 -25.03 -27.22
CA ILE A 68 -55.11 -26.06 -26.17
C ILE A 68 -56.59 -26.34 -25.86
N GLN A 69 -57.41 -25.29 -25.76
CA GLN A 69 -58.84 -25.42 -25.52
C GLN A 69 -59.58 -26.09 -26.70
N GLU A 70 -59.18 -25.79 -27.94
CA GLU A 70 -59.68 -26.45 -29.15
C GLU A 70 -59.36 -27.95 -29.18
N ALA A 71 -58.29 -28.37 -28.50
CA ALA A 71 -57.93 -29.76 -28.31
C ALA A 71 -58.60 -30.40 -27.07
N GLU A 72 -59.60 -29.77 -26.46
CA GLU A 72 -60.27 -30.25 -25.23
C GLU A 72 -59.30 -30.54 -24.06
N LEU A 73 -58.24 -29.74 -23.98
CA LEU A 73 -57.24 -29.78 -22.91
C LEU A 73 -57.30 -28.48 -22.09
N HIS A 74 -56.81 -28.54 -20.85
CA HIS A 74 -56.70 -27.38 -19.98
C HIS A 74 -55.27 -26.82 -19.98
N GLY A 75 -55.13 -25.52 -20.22
CA GLY A 75 -53.83 -24.84 -20.20
C GLY A 75 -53.55 -24.14 -18.87
N THR A 76 -52.49 -24.53 -18.17
CA THR A 76 -51.95 -23.75 -17.04
C THR A 76 -50.75 -22.94 -17.51
N VAL A 77 -50.74 -21.64 -17.20
CA VAL A 77 -49.64 -20.76 -17.61
C VAL A 77 -48.63 -20.61 -16.48
N GLU A 78 -47.40 -20.99 -16.75
CA GLU A 78 -46.24 -20.67 -15.93
C GLU A 78 -45.40 -19.59 -16.62
N PHE A 79 -44.71 -18.78 -15.85
CA PHE A 79 -43.88 -17.70 -16.38
C PHE A 79 -42.41 -17.96 -16.07
N ALA A 80 -41.56 -17.87 -17.09
CA ALA A 80 -40.11 -17.94 -16.94
C ALA A 80 -39.43 -16.78 -17.67
N PHE A 81 -38.25 -16.37 -17.20
CA PHE A 81 -37.42 -15.40 -17.91
C PHE A 81 -36.68 -16.08 -19.06
N SER A 82 -36.60 -15.42 -20.21
CA SER A 82 -35.87 -15.91 -21.38
C SER A 82 -35.28 -14.73 -22.14
N SER A 83 -33.99 -14.80 -22.48
CA SER A 83 -33.33 -13.84 -23.37
C SER A 83 -33.54 -14.18 -24.84
N THR A 84 -33.79 -15.45 -25.16
CA THR A 84 -33.96 -15.94 -26.54
C THR A 84 -35.39 -15.79 -27.08
N VAL A 85 -36.40 -15.83 -26.20
CA VAL A 85 -37.83 -15.80 -26.57
C VAL A 85 -38.43 -14.48 -26.11
N GLU A 86 -39.06 -13.76 -27.04
CA GLU A 86 -39.70 -12.48 -26.77
C GLU A 86 -40.81 -12.59 -25.70
N ARG A 87 -41.02 -11.51 -24.95
CA ARG A 87 -42.03 -11.47 -23.89
C ARG A 87 -43.44 -11.79 -24.44
N GLY A 88 -44.17 -12.66 -23.75
CA GLY A 88 -45.54 -13.04 -24.08
C GLY A 88 -45.65 -14.23 -25.04
N TYR A 89 -44.52 -14.76 -25.51
CA TYR A 89 -44.45 -15.98 -26.31
C TYR A 89 -44.12 -17.20 -25.46
N THR A 90 -44.59 -18.36 -25.89
CA THR A 90 -44.35 -19.65 -25.25
C THR A 90 -42.91 -20.12 -25.48
N ILE A 91 -42.19 -20.36 -24.38
CA ILE A 91 -40.82 -20.90 -24.38
C ILE A 91 -40.87 -22.41 -24.63
N ARG A 92 -41.76 -23.09 -23.89
CA ARG A 92 -41.94 -24.54 -23.94
C ARG A 92 -43.29 -24.90 -23.37
N GLN A 93 -43.75 -26.10 -23.71
CA GLN A 93 -44.93 -26.70 -23.12
C GLN A 93 -44.58 -28.07 -22.53
N ARG A 94 -45.35 -28.48 -21.53
CA ARG A 94 -45.29 -29.82 -20.94
C ARG A 94 -46.70 -30.35 -20.79
N PRO A 95 -47.01 -31.55 -21.32
CA PRO A 95 -46.18 -32.44 -22.15
C PRO A 95 -45.77 -31.86 -23.52
N ALA A 96 -44.84 -32.55 -24.20
CA ALA A 96 -44.31 -32.10 -25.49
C ALA A 96 -45.38 -32.11 -26.60
N ALA A 97 -45.17 -31.33 -27.65
CA ALA A 97 -46.06 -31.32 -28.81
C ALA A 97 -46.23 -32.73 -29.41
N ALA A 98 -47.41 -33.03 -29.91
CA ALA A 98 -47.80 -34.32 -30.49
C ALA A 98 -47.75 -35.53 -29.51
N SER A 99 -47.54 -35.29 -28.22
CA SER A 99 -47.77 -36.33 -27.21
C SER A 99 -49.26 -36.57 -26.98
N THR A 100 -49.59 -37.75 -26.50
CA THR A 100 -50.97 -38.18 -26.29
C THR A 100 -51.31 -38.04 -24.81
N MET A 101 -52.45 -37.43 -24.49
CA MET A 101 -52.92 -37.27 -23.11
C MET A 101 -54.43 -37.51 -22.99
N PRO A 102 -54.93 -37.88 -21.81
CA PRO A 102 -56.37 -37.97 -21.57
C PRO A 102 -57.06 -36.62 -21.85
N ARG A 103 -58.30 -36.66 -22.37
CA ARG A 103 -59.21 -35.51 -22.38
C ARG A 103 -59.24 -34.85 -21.00
N ASP A 104 -59.35 -33.53 -20.97
CA ASP A 104 -59.30 -32.71 -19.74
C ASP A 104 -57.89 -32.65 -19.08
N GLY A 105 -56.87 -33.22 -19.75
CA GLY A 105 -55.49 -33.17 -19.30
C GLY A 105 -54.94 -31.74 -19.20
N ASN A 106 -54.04 -31.53 -18.24
CA ASN A 106 -53.43 -30.22 -18.00
C ASN A 106 -52.10 -30.06 -18.76
N VAL A 107 -52.04 -29.10 -19.67
CA VAL A 107 -50.85 -28.68 -20.39
C VAL A 107 -50.26 -27.45 -19.70
N ILE A 108 -49.06 -27.58 -19.14
CA ILE A 108 -48.31 -26.47 -18.57
C ILE A 108 -47.60 -25.76 -19.71
N VAL A 109 -47.99 -24.51 -19.96
CA VAL A 109 -47.37 -23.63 -20.95
C VAL A 109 -46.47 -22.65 -20.22
N VAL A 110 -45.17 -22.73 -20.49
CA VAL A 110 -44.20 -21.78 -19.93
C VAL A 110 -44.06 -20.61 -20.89
N VAL A 111 -44.51 -19.43 -20.48
CA VAL A 111 -44.46 -18.18 -21.26
C VAL A 111 -43.29 -17.32 -20.83
N SER A 112 -42.61 -16.70 -21.79
CA SER A 112 -41.52 -15.77 -21.55
C SER A 112 -42.00 -14.47 -20.93
N ARG A 113 -41.41 -14.07 -19.80
CA ARG A 113 -41.52 -12.70 -19.25
C ARG A 113 -40.58 -11.72 -19.94
N GLY A 114 -39.79 -12.18 -20.91
CA GLY A 114 -38.69 -11.45 -21.52
C GLY A 114 -37.39 -11.58 -20.73
N VAL A 115 -36.46 -10.68 -21.03
CA VAL A 115 -35.16 -10.59 -20.36
C VAL A 115 -35.32 -10.19 -18.89
N ARG A 116 -34.47 -10.76 -18.03
CA ARG A 116 -34.36 -10.34 -16.63
C ARG A 116 -33.55 -9.05 -16.59
N ILE A 117 -34.20 -7.94 -16.24
CA ILE A 117 -33.57 -6.64 -16.05
C ILE A 117 -33.35 -6.44 -14.56
N SER A 118 -32.10 -6.14 -14.17
CA SER A 118 -31.71 -5.81 -12.80
C SER A 118 -31.19 -4.37 -12.76
N THR A 119 -31.50 -3.64 -11.70
CA THR A 119 -30.91 -2.31 -11.47
C THR A 119 -29.57 -2.48 -10.77
N LEU A 120 -28.51 -1.89 -11.34
CA LEU A 120 -27.18 -1.97 -10.76
C LEU A 120 -27.08 -1.10 -9.50
N PRO A 121 -26.74 -1.67 -8.32
CA PRO A 121 -26.55 -0.90 -7.11
C PRO A 121 -25.29 -0.02 -7.18
N ASN A 122 -25.17 0.93 -6.23
CA ASN A 122 -23.93 1.67 -6.06
C ASN A 122 -22.93 0.83 -5.26
N LEU A 123 -21.87 0.35 -5.92
CA LEU A 123 -20.80 -0.40 -5.29
C LEU A 123 -19.55 0.46 -5.04
N VAL A 124 -19.55 1.74 -5.45
CA VAL A 124 -18.42 2.66 -5.23
C VAL A 124 -18.24 2.88 -3.73
N GLY A 125 -17.02 2.66 -3.24
CA GLY A 125 -16.67 2.72 -1.82
C GLY A 125 -17.00 1.44 -1.03
N ALA A 126 -17.65 0.45 -1.63
CA ALA A 126 -17.85 -0.85 -0.98
C ALA A 126 -16.57 -1.71 -1.05
N ASP A 127 -16.43 -2.64 -0.09
CA ASP A 127 -15.40 -3.69 -0.16
C ASP A 127 -15.59 -4.59 -1.39
N GLU A 128 -14.47 -4.98 -2.03
CA GLU A 128 -14.43 -5.91 -3.17
C GLU A 128 -15.28 -7.17 -2.92
N ARG A 129 -15.18 -7.75 -1.72
CA ARG A 129 -15.92 -8.96 -1.34
C ARG A 129 -17.43 -8.75 -1.25
N THR A 130 -17.84 -7.58 -0.75
CA THR A 130 -19.26 -7.23 -0.62
C THR A 130 -19.84 -6.88 -1.99
N ALA A 131 -19.09 -6.15 -2.81
CA ALA A 131 -19.46 -5.81 -4.18
C ALA A 131 -19.66 -7.07 -5.03
N GLN A 132 -18.71 -8.01 -5.00
CA GLN A 132 -18.80 -9.27 -5.72
C GLN A 132 -20.04 -10.07 -5.33
N LYS A 133 -20.29 -10.26 -4.03
CA LYS A 133 -21.50 -10.99 -3.56
C LYS A 133 -22.80 -10.31 -4.00
N THR A 134 -22.80 -8.99 -4.05
CA THR A 134 -23.98 -8.22 -4.46
C THR A 134 -24.24 -8.40 -5.97
N LEU A 135 -23.19 -8.43 -6.79
CA LEU A 135 -23.29 -8.70 -8.23
C LEU A 135 -23.69 -10.15 -8.52
N GLU A 136 -23.11 -11.11 -7.80
CA GLU A 136 -23.48 -12.54 -7.90
C GLU A 136 -24.95 -12.77 -7.55
N ALA A 137 -25.47 -12.11 -6.50
CA ALA A 137 -26.89 -12.18 -6.15
C ALA A 137 -27.82 -11.59 -7.23
N LEU A 138 -27.28 -10.71 -8.08
CA LEU A 138 -27.99 -10.13 -9.22
C LEU A 138 -27.80 -10.93 -10.52
N ASP A 139 -27.10 -12.06 -10.48
CA ASP A 139 -26.79 -12.91 -11.65
C ASP A 139 -26.04 -12.09 -12.73
N LEU A 140 -25.03 -11.31 -12.29
CA LEU A 140 -24.17 -10.49 -13.13
C LEU A 140 -22.73 -10.99 -13.06
N ASP A 141 -22.03 -10.92 -14.19
CA ASP A 141 -20.62 -11.25 -14.27
C ASP A 141 -19.78 -10.07 -13.77
N VAL A 142 -18.64 -10.33 -13.12
CA VAL A 142 -17.75 -9.29 -12.61
C VAL A 142 -16.37 -9.40 -13.26
N THR A 143 -15.87 -8.28 -13.77
CA THR A 143 -14.49 -8.11 -14.20
C THR A 143 -13.81 -7.14 -13.25
N ILE A 144 -12.66 -7.52 -12.68
CA ILE A 144 -11.97 -6.69 -11.69
C ILE A 144 -10.68 -6.14 -12.31
N GLU A 145 -10.60 -4.83 -12.40
CA GLU A 145 -9.39 -4.10 -12.74
C GLU A 145 -8.77 -3.51 -11.47
N ARG A 146 -7.47 -3.68 -11.26
CA ARG A 146 -6.79 -3.21 -10.04
C ARG A 146 -5.89 -2.04 -10.37
N VAL A 147 -6.15 -0.91 -9.72
CA VAL A 147 -5.44 0.35 -9.94
C VAL A 147 -4.98 0.91 -8.59
N ASN A 148 -3.82 1.56 -8.56
CA ASN A 148 -3.37 2.30 -7.39
C ASN A 148 -4.09 3.65 -7.33
N ASP A 149 -4.76 3.91 -6.22
CA ASP A 149 -5.45 5.17 -5.96
C ASP A 149 -4.99 5.71 -4.60
N GLU A 150 -4.57 6.98 -4.58
CA GLU A 150 -4.04 7.64 -3.38
C GLU A 150 -5.16 8.11 -2.44
N LEU A 151 -6.39 8.25 -2.93
CA LEU A 151 -7.55 8.74 -2.18
C LEU A 151 -8.44 7.60 -1.69
N VAL A 152 -8.45 6.48 -2.39
CA VAL A 152 -9.34 5.34 -2.12
C VAL A 152 -8.59 4.23 -1.39
N ALA A 153 -9.14 3.76 -0.27
CA ALA A 153 -8.52 2.72 0.54
C ALA A 153 -8.31 1.41 -0.23
N ALA A 154 -7.28 0.64 0.14
CA ALA A 154 -7.01 -0.64 -0.49
C ALA A 154 -8.21 -1.60 -0.35
N LYS A 155 -8.47 -2.39 -1.40
CA LYS A 155 -9.57 -3.37 -1.53
C LYS A 155 -10.98 -2.78 -1.57
N THR A 156 -11.10 -1.48 -1.81
CA THR A 156 -12.39 -0.82 -2.03
C THR A 156 -12.57 -0.47 -3.49
N VAL A 157 -13.82 -0.48 -3.95
CA VAL A 157 -14.18 -0.15 -5.34
C VAL A 157 -14.03 1.35 -5.56
N ALA A 158 -13.07 1.75 -6.38
CA ALA A 158 -12.83 3.15 -6.77
C ALA A 158 -13.85 3.60 -7.82
N SER A 159 -14.19 2.74 -8.78
CA SER A 159 -15.20 3.03 -9.79
C SER A 159 -15.87 1.75 -10.28
N GLN A 160 -17.06 1.91 -10.87
CA GLN A 160 -17.79 0.83 -11.50
C GLN A 160 -18.30 1.26 -12.87
N SER A 161 -18.32 0.32 -13.81
CA SER A 161 -18.90 0.48 -15.13
C SER A 161 -19.69 -0.78 -15.48
N PRO A 162 -20.99 -0.69 -15.79
CA PRO A 162 -21.83 0.52 -15.98
C PRO A 162 -22.07 1.37 -14.72
N ALA A 163 -22.59 2.59 -14.89
CA ALA A 163 -22.85 3.53 -13.80
C ALA A 163 -23.92 3.01 -12.81
N PRO A 164 -23.89 3.41 -11.52
CA PRO A 164 -24.94 3.06 -10.56
C PRO A 164 -26.33 3.47 -11.05
N GLY A 165 -27.34 2.64 -10.79
CA GLY A 165 -28.72 2.85 -11.22
C GLY A 165 -29.01 2.44 -12.67
N THR A 166 -27.99 2.04 -13.44
CA THR A 166 -28.18 1.54 -14.80
C THR A 166 -28.96 0.23 -14.78
N GLN A 167 -29.93 0.09 -15.68
CA GLN A 167 -30.64 -1.16 -15.90
C GLN A 167 -29.80 -2.07 -16.79
N VAL A 168 -29.43 -3.24 -16.28
CA VAL A 168 -28.60 -4.22 -16.97
C VAL A 168 -29.35 -5.54 -17.11
N LEU A 169 -29.01 -6.29 -18.15
CA LEU A 169 -29.54 -7.63 -18.37
C LEU A 169 -28.80 -8.61 -17.44
N GLY A 170 -29.48 -9.67 -16.98
CA GLY A 170 -28.80 -10.78 -16.32
C GLY A 170 -27.69 -11.36 -17.22
N GLY A 171 -26.54 -11.68 -16.64
CA GLY A 171 -25.32 -12.12 -17.33
C GLY A 171 -24.52 -10.99 -17.99
N THR A 172 -24.79 -9.72 -17.67
CA THR A 172 -23.96 -8.59 -18.13
C THR A 172 -22.68 -8.54 -17.29
N SER A 173 -21.53 -8.31 -17.93
CA SER A 173 -20.27 -8.09 -17.22
C SER A 173 -20.15 -6.65 -16.72
N VAL A 174 -19.94 -6.50 -15.42
CA VAL A 174 -19.67 -5.23 -14.74
C VAL A 174 -18.17 -5.15 -14.47
N ASN A 175 -17.52 -4.10 -14.97
CA ASN A 175 -16.14 -3.80 -14.67
C ASN A 175 -16.05 -2.98 -13.37
N LEU A 176 -15.36 -3.53 -12.37
CA LEU A 176 -15.05 -2.86 -11.12
C LEU A 176 -13.58 -2.49 -11.08
N THR A 177 -13.30 -1.20 -10.94
CA THR A 177 -11.95 -0.76 -10.63
C THR A 177 -11.76 -0.77 -9.12
N VAL A 178 -10.93 -1.69 -8.61
CA VAL A 178 -10.62 -1.83 -7.18
C VAL A 178 -9.30 -1.12 -6.89
N SER A 179 -9.31 -0.27 -5.86
CA SER A 179 -8.11 0.41 -5.39
C SER A 179 -7.17 -0.57 -4.69
N LEU A 180 -5.89 -0.54 -5.05
CA LEU A 180 -4.80 -1.18 -4.32
C LEU A 180 -4.32 -0.33 -3.13
N GLY A 181 -4.88 0.87 -2.95
CA GLY A 181 -4.45 1.88 -2.00
C GLY A 181 -3.25 2.69 -2.51
N PRO A 182 -2.74 3.61 -1.66
CA PRO A 182 -1.60 4.44 -1.97
C PRO A 182 -0.38 3.59 -2.34
N VAL A 183 0.43 4.09 -3.27
CA VAL A 183 1.69 3.42 -3.64
C VAL A 183 2.63 3.46 -2.45
N LYS A 184 2.86 2.30 -1.85
CA LYS A 184 3.81 2.13 -0.76
C LYS A 184 5.23 2.13 -1.28
N ARG A 185 6.10 2.91 -0.64
CA ARG A 185 7.53 3.00 -0.97
C ARG A 185 8.38 2.76 0.28
N PRO A 186 9.56 2.13 0.14
CA PRO A 186 10.48 2.02 1.26
C PRO A 186 11.13 3.37 1.54
N VAL A 187 11.27 3.72 2.83
CA VAL A 187 12.04 4.89 3.25
C VAL A 187 13.51 4.69 2.83
N PRO A 188 14.09 5.59 2.02
CA PRO A 188 15.48 5.47 1.58
C PRO A 188 16.45 5.71 2.74
N GLU A 189 17.65 5.16 2.62
CA GLU A 189 18.74 5.42 3.56
C GLU A 189 19.26 6.84 3.35
N VAL A 190 19.20 7.66 4.40
CA VAL A 190 19.68 9.05 4.39
C VAL A 190 20.64 9.36 5.54
N SER A 191 21.05 8.35 6.32
CA SER A 191 21.98 8.52 7.44
C SER A 191 23.35 9.01 6.96
N GLY A 192 23.93 9.94 7.70
CA GLY A 192 25.22 10.57 7.39
C GLY A 192 25.17 11.68 6.33
N LEU A 193 24.03 11.89 5.66
CA LEU A 193 23.86 13.01 4.73
C LEU A 193 23.56 14.32 5.48
N ALA A 194 23.81 15.44 4.80
CA ALA A 194 23.30 16.73 5.23
C ALA A 194 21.76 16.78 5.13
N VAL A 195 21.13 17.64 5.94
CA VAL A 195 19.66 17.78 6.00
C VAL A 195 19.06 18.06 4.62
N GLU A 196 19.70 18.91 3.82
CA GLU A 196 19.27 19.26 2.47
C GLU A 196 19.35 18.07 1.51
N GLY A 197 20.42 17.28 1.60
CA GLY A 197 20.60 16.07 0.78
C GLY A 197 19.59 14.98 1.14
N ALA A 198 19.33 14.80 2.44
CA ALA A 198 18.30 13.90 2.92
C ALA A 198 16.91 14.36 2.45
N ALA A 199 16.57 15.64 2.59
CA ALA A 199 15.31 16.20 2.13
C ALA A 199 15.09 15.99 0.63
N PHE A 200 16.14 16.17 -0.19
CA PHE A 200 16.07 15.92 -1.63
C PHE A 200 15.79 14.45 -1.96
N LEU A 201 16.47 13.52 -1.30
CA LEU A 201 16.25 12.09 -1.51
C LEU A 201 14.87 11.62 -1.06
N LEU A 202 14.38 12.15 0.07
CA LEU A 202 13.03 11.88 0.56
C LEU A 202 11.97 12.42 -0.40
N GLY A 203 12.14 13.66 -0.87
CA GLY A 203 11.27 14.28 -1.87
C GLY A 203 11.27 13.53 -3.20
N LYS A 204 12.43 13.05 -3.67
CA LYS A 204 12.54 12.22 -4.88
C LYS A 204 11.81 10.87 -4.73
N SER A 205 11.85 10.29 -3.53
CA SER A 205 11.09 9.10 -3.17
C SER A 205 9.61 9.41 -2.87
N GLY A 206 9.18 10.67 -3.05
CA GLY A 206 7.82 11.14 -2.85
C GLY A 206 7.34 11.01 -1.42
N PHE A 207 8.21 11.33 -0.47
CA PHE A 207 7.90 11.56 0.94
C PHE A 207 7.99 13.05 1.25
N THR A 208 7.29 13.48 2.30
CA THR A 208 7.32 14.87 2.75
C THR A 208 8.26 15.01 3.94
N LEU A 209 9.04 16.10 3.97
CA LEU A 209 9.94 16.39 5.08
C LEU A 209 9.12 16.89 6.27
N GLY A 210 9.28 16.23 7.42
CA GLY A 210 8.65 16.60 8.67
C GLY A 210 9.52 17.50 9.54
N THR A 211 9.46 17.21 10.85
CA THR A 211 10.24 17.94 11.85
C THR A 211 11.68 17.45 11.86
N VAL A 212 12.60 18.39 12.08
CA VAL A 212 14.02 18.10 12.27
C VAL A 212 14.32 18.19 13.76
N THR A 213 14.60 17.04 14.37
CA THR A 213 14.88 16.93 15.81
C THR A 213 16.39 16.78 16.04
N PRO A 214 17.05 17.76 16.72
CA PRO A 214 18.45 17.61 17.08
C PRO A 214 18.63 16.55 18.17
N THR A 215 19.59 15.64 17.98
CA THR A 215 19.95 14.55 18.88
C THR A 215 21.46 14.54 19.07
N ASP A 216 21.93 14.32 20.30
CA ASP A 216 23.36 14.27 20.59
C ASP A 216 23.98 12.99 19.99
N ASN A 217 25.05 13.15 19.21
CA ASN A 217 25.76 12.05 18.59
C ASN A 217 27.28 12.36 18.55
N PRO A 218 28.14 11.50 19.13
CA PRO A 218 29.58 11.73 19.17
C PRO A 218 30.33 11.28 17.90
N THR A 219 29.71 10.49 17.03
CA THR A 219 30.35 9.93 15.82
C THR A 219 30.05 10.74 14.57
N LEU A 220 28.87 11.36 14.48
CA LEU A 220 28.45 12.14 13.32
C LEU A 220 28.73 13.64 13.51
N PRO A 221 29.21 14.33 12.45
CA PRO A 221 29.41 15.78 12.51
C PRO A 221 28.09 16.51 12.75
N LYS A 222 28.18 17.73 13.28
CA LYS A 222 27.00 18.59 13.47
C LYS A 222 26.24 18.75 12.15
N ASP A 223 24.91 18.74 12.24
CA ASP A 223 23.98 18.89 11.12
C ASP A 223 23.90 17.68 10.15
N ALA A 224 24.58 16.56 10.46
CA ALA A 224 24.38 15.30 9.73
C ALA A 224 23.18 14.53 10.26
N VAL A 225 22.44 13.87 9.36
CA VAL A 225 21.29 13.03 9.72
C VAL A 225 21.78 11.78 10.45
N VAL A 226 21.29 11.58 11.66
CA VAL A 226 21.51 10.38 12.49
C VAL A 226 20.57 9.25 12.06
N GLY A 227 19.35 9.61 11.69
CA GLY A 227 18.34 8.66 11.24
C GLY A 227 17.02 9.36 10.92
N THR A 228 16.03 8.55 10.57
CA THR A 228 14.68 9.01 10.25
C THR A 228 13.64 8.30 11.12
N ASP A 229 12.49 8.94 11.29
CA ASP A 229 11.30 8.35 11.85
C ASP A 229 10.13 8.55 10.86
N PRO A 230 9.63 7.49 10.21
CA PRO A 230 9.95 6.07 10.40
C PRO A 230 11.38 5.66 10.00
N PRO A 231 11.94 4.55 10.54
CA PRO A 231 13.30 4.12 10.25
C PRO A 231 13.47 3.65 8.80
N VAL A 232 14.71 3.65 8.31
CA VAL A 232 15.05 3.18 6.97
C VAL A 232 14.44 1.82 6.64
N GLY A 233 13.98 1.66 5.40
CA GLY A 233 13.39 0.41 4.92
C GLY A 233 11.95 0.18 5.37
N THR A 234 11.41 1.04 6.26
CA THR A 234 9.98 1.02 6.57
C THR A 234 9.18 1.31 5.31
N VAL A 235 8.15 0.52 5.06
CA VAL A 235 7.27 0.68 3.91
C VAL A 235 6.15 1.64 4.31
N ALA A 236 6.19 2.85 3.78
CA ALA A 236 5.24 3.92 4.07
C ALA A 236 4.50 4.37 2.80
N ASP A 237 3.34 4.99 2.99
CA ASP A 237 2.56 5.53 1.88
C ASP A 237 3.26 6.77 1.30
N ARG A 238 2.97 7.07 0.04
CA ARG A 238 3.37 8.35 -0.58
C ARG A 238 2.90 9.53 0.27
N ASP A 239 3.69 10.60 0.27
CA ASP A 239 3.44 11.86 0.97
C ASP A 239 3.42 11.75 2.51
N THR A 240 3.72 10.57 3.06
CA THR A 240 3.98 10.40 4.49
C THR A 240 5.08 11.36 4.94
N VAL A 241 4.83 12.00 6.09
CA VAL A 241 5.76 12.91 6.74
C VAL A 241 6.86 12.11 7.43
N ILE A 242 8.10 12.34 7.05
CA ILE A 242 9.28 11.68 7.64
C ILE A 242 10.04 12.71 8.48
N ASN A 243 10.15 12.42 9.78
CA ASN A 243 10.92 13.24 10.70
C ASN A 243 12.41 12.85 10.61
N LEU A 244 13.28 13.84 10.73
CA LEU A 244 14.74 13.63 10.70
C LEU A 244 15.31 13.83 12.08
N LEU A 245 16.17 12.91 12.50
CA LEU A 245 17.03 13.06 13.66
C LEU A 245 18.37 13.56 13.16
N VAL A 246 18.81 14.72 13.63
CA VAL A 246 20.05 15.38 13.17
C VAL A 246 21.03 15.49 14.31
N SER A 247 22.32 15.30 14.03
CA SER A 247 23.39 15.35 15.03
C SER A 247 23.55 16.79 15.54
N ALA A 248 23.34 16.99 16.83
CA ALA A 248 23.69 18.21 17.55
C ALA A 248 25.19 18.22 17.97
N GLY A 249 25.95 17.20 17.58
CA GLY A 249 27.30 16.93 18.04
C GLY A 249 27.34 16.16 19.37
N PRO A 250 28.53 16.02 20.00
CA PRO A 250 28.69 15.26 21.23
C PRO A 250 27.88 15.85 22.39
N ALA A 251 27.45 14.98 23.30
CA ALA A 251 26.69 15.36 24.49
C ALA A 251 27.49 16.37 25.37
N PRO A 252 26.83 17.36 25.97
CA PRO A 252 27.49 18.29 26.88
C PRO A 252 28.08 17.58 28.11
N VAL A 253 29.36 17.82 28.39
CA VAL A 253 30.08 17.30 29.55
C VAL A 253 30.29 18.45 30.54
N GLY A 254 30.22 18.15 31.84
CA GLY A 254 30.50 19.16 32.88
C GLY A 254 31.99 19.50 32.94
N VAL A 255 32.33 20.79 32.98
CA VAL A 255 33.71 21.25 33.15
C VAL A 255 34.25 20.77 34.51
N PRO A 256 35.34 19.99 34.55
CA PRO A 256 35.99 19.57 35.79
C PRO A 256 36.49 20.75 36.62
N ASP A 257 36.46 20.62 37.95
CA ASP A 257 37.13 21.60 38.81
C ASP A 257 38.65 21.39 38.81
N VAL A 258 39.37 22.37 38.28
CA VAL A 258 40.84 22.40 38.26
C VAL A 258 41.43 23.58 39.04
N THR A 259 40.60 24.32 39.79
CA THR A 259 41.08 25.42 40.64
C THR A 259 42.05 24.90 41.72
N GLY A 260 43.14 25.64 41.97
CA GLY A 260 44.18 25.29 42.93
C GLY A 260 45.13 24.16 42.52
N ARG A 261 44.94 23.53 41.35
CA ARG A 261 45.83 22.49 40.81
C ARG A 261 46.99 23.10 40.02
N GLN A 262 48.03 22.29 39.80
CA GLN A 262 49.12 22.62 38.88
C GLN A 262 48.58 22.72 37.46
N GLN A 263 49.10 23.68 36.69
CA GLN A 263 48.72 23.91 35.28
C GLN A 263 48.78 22.63 34.43
N SER A 264 49.84 21.82 34.58
CA SER A 264 50.01 20.57 33.82
C SER A 264 48.89 19.55 34.12
N ASP A 265 48.52 19.41 35.39
CA ASP A 265 47.47 18.47 35.82
C ASP A 265 46.08 18.98 35.45
N ALA A 266 45.88 20.30 35.55
CA ALA A 266 44.66 20.97 35.12
C ALA A 266 44.45 20.78 33.62
N ALA A 267 45.50 21.00 32.82
CA ALA A 267 45.46 20.80 31.38
C ALA A 267 45.17 19.34 31.03
N ALA A 268 45.84 18.37 31.66
CA ALA A 268 45.61 16.94 31.43
C ALA A 268 44.17 16.51 31.77
N ARG A 269 43.57 17.05 32.84
CA ARG A 269 42.18 16.76 33.21
C ARG A 269 41.18 17.37 32.24
N LEU A 270 41.42 18.59 31.77
CA LEU A 270 40.55 19.24 30.80
C LEU A 270 40.63 18.58 29.43
N THR A 271 41.82 18.20 28.96
CA THR A 271 41.98 17.48 27.70
C THR A 271 41.41 16.07 27.77
N ALA A 272 41.57 15.36 28.90
CA ALA A 272 40.92 14.06 29.12
C ALA A 272 39.39 14.16 29.13
N ALA A 273 38.83 15.29 29.55
CA ALA A 273 37.40 15.59 29.47
C ALA A 273 36.97 16.12 28.08
N GLY A 274 37.89 16.21 27.12
CA GLY A 274 37.62 16.62 25.74
C GLY A 274 37.55 18.14 25.53
N PHE A 275 38.05 18.95 26.45
CA PHE A 275 38.09 20.42 26.33
C PHE A 275 39.42 20.91 25.77
N VAL A 276 39.37 22.06 25.09
CA VAL A 276 40.56 22.79 24.64
C VAL A 276 40.98 23.75 25.74
N VAL A 277 42.26 23.75 26.10
CA VAL A 277 42.76 24.59 27.20
C VAL A 277 43.23 25.93 26.63
N GLY A 278 42.61 27.02 27.08
CA GLY A 278 43.13 28.38 26.92
C GLY A 278 43.88 28.79 28.18
N GLU A 279 44.94 29.58 28.06
CA GLU A 279 45.72 30.05 29.21
C GLU A 279 45.78 31.58 29.24
N LEU A 280 45.62 32.13 30.44
CA LEU A 280 45.89 33.52 30.77
C LEU A 280 46.88 33.56 31.94
N THR A 281 48.04 34.16 31.73
CA THR A 281 49.04 34.29 32.79
C THR A 281 48.77 35.55 33.61
N GLN A 282 48.71 35.42 34.93
CA GLN A 282 48.64 36.52 35.88
C GLN A 282 49.94 36.63 36.67
N LEU A 283 50.62 37.77 36.57
CA LEU A 283 51.87 38.04 37.29
C LEU A 283 51.61 38.20 38.80
N GLY A 284 52.49 37.59 39.60
CA GLY A 284 52.54 37.67 41.06
C GLY A 284 53.92 38.13 41.55
N PRO A 285 54.05 38.44 42.85
CA PRO A 285 55.32 38.84 43.44
C PRO A 285 56.37 37.72 43.35
N VAL A 286 57.63 38.11 43.46
CA VAL A 286 58.77 37.17 43.49
C VAL A 286 58.60 36.17 44.64
N GLY A 287 58.67 34.88 44.35
CA GLY A 287 58.57 33.81 45.35
C GLY A 287 57.15 33.40 45.75
N ASP A 288 56.15 33.69 44.92
CA ASP A 288 54.76 33.33 45.21
C ASP A 288 54.56 31.80 45.35
N PRO A 289 53.95 31.31 46.45
CA PRO A 289 53.72 29.86 46.68
C PRO A 289 52.69 29.25 45.72
N SER A 290 51.96 30.07 44.98
CA SER A 290 50.99 29.64 43.99
C SER A 290 51.54 29.68 42.56
N ASP A 291 52.84 29.93 42.37
CA ASP A 291 53.48 29.88 41.05
C ASP A 291 53.17 28.55 40.33
N GLY A 292 52.67 28.66 39.09
CA GLY A 292 52.25 27.51 38.28
C GLY A 292 50.88 26.91 38.64
N LYS A 293 50.15 27.47 39.62
CA LYS A 293 48.80 27.03 39.99
C LYS A 293 47.70 27.80 39.26
N VAL A 294 46.59 27.12 39.01
CA VAL A 294 45.36 27.71 38.47
C VAL A 294 44.65 28.51 39.57
N LEU A 295 44.57 29.83 39.39
CA LEU A 295 43.84 30.76 40.25
C LEU A 295 42.34 30.73 39.98
N ALA A 296 41.99 30.72 38.70
CA ALA A 296 40.62 30.77 38.24
C ALA A 296 40.49 29.98 36.94
N GLN A 297 39.29 29.51 36.68
CA GLN A 297 38.91 28.89 35.42
C GLN A 297 37.62 29.52 34.91
N LEU A 298 37.50 29.64 33.59
CA LEU A 298 36.32 30.13 32.92
C LEU A 298 36.03 29.23 31.71
N PRO A 299 34.84 28.63 31.59
CA PRO A 299 33.70 28.67 32.51
C PRO A 299 33.93 27.99 33.88
N SER A 300 33.06 28.26 34.85
CA SER A 300 33.17 27.69 36.20
C SER A 300 32.94 26.18 36.21
N ALA A 301 33.45 25.50 37.25
CA ALA A 301 33.26 24.07 37.46
C ALA A 301 31.77 23.68 37.38
N GLY A 302 31.48 22.56 36.73
CA GLY A 302 30.12 22.04 36.57
C GLY A 302 29.32 22.67 35.43
N THR A 303 29.82 23.72 34.78
CA THR A 303 29.19 24.26 33.56
C THR A 303 29.18 23.18 32.48
N LYS A 304 28.01 22.92 31.88
CA LYS A 304 27.88 21.92 30.80
C LYS A 304 28.31 22.54 29.48
N LEU A 305 29.43 22.07 28.93
CA LEU A 305 29.95 22.50 27.64
C LEU A 305 30.08 21.29 26.72
N ARG A 306 29.93 21.51 25.41
CA ARG A 306 30.22 20.45 24.44
C ARG A 306 31.73 20.22 24.36
N PRO A 307 32.19 18.96 24.22
CA PRO A 307 33.59 18.65 23.90
C PRO A 307 34.10 19.50 22.73
N GLY A 308 35.35 19.97 22.81
CA GLY A 308 35.96 20.92 21.88
C GLY A 308 35.82 22.40 22.28
N SER A 309 35.01 22.71 23.31
CA SER A 309 34.92 24.08 23.86
C SER A 309 36.21 24.49 24.57
N VAL A 310 36.54 25.78 24.51
CA VAL A 310 37.73 26.35 25.18
C VAL A 310 37.42 26.66 26.63
N VAL A 311 38.25 26.16 27.55
CA VAL A 311 38.24 26.54 28.97
C VAL A 311 39.50 27.36 29.26
N THR A 312 39.32 28.63 29.61
CA THR A 312 40.42 29.54 29.92
C THR A 312 40.83 29.40 31.38
N LEU A 313 42.11 29.09 31.60
CA LEU A 313 42.73 29.00 32.90
C LEU A 313 43.53 30.26 33.19
N THR A 314 43.28 30.90 34.33
CA THR A 314 44.15 31.94 34.86
C THR A 314 45.21 31.29 35.73
N VAL A 315 46.47 31.29 35.28
CA VAL A 315 47.60 30.67 35.98
C VAL A 315 48.46 31.76 36.61
N ARG A 316 48.89 31.55 37.86
CA ARG A 316 49.82 32.46 38.52
C ARG A 316 51.24 32.23 38.01
N ARG A 317 51.93 33.31 37.64
CA ARG A 317 53.36 33.30 37.36
C ARG A 317 54.07 34.29 38.27
N ALA A 318 55.02 33.83 39.07
CA ALA A 318 55.84 34.71 39.89
C ALA A 318 56.75 35.57 39.00
N GLU A 319 56.89 36.85 39.35
CA GLU A 319 57.90 37.71 38.76
C GLU A 319 59.28 37.12 39.00
N ARG A 320 60.10 37.10 37.94
CA ARG A 320 61.50 36.72 38.05
C ARG A 320 62.23 37.88 38.74
N PRO A 321 63.07 37.64 39.76
CA PRO A 321 63.85 38.71 40.36
C PRO A 321 64.70 39.41 39.28
N PRO A 322 64.86 40.75 39.36
CA PRO A 322 65.70 41.47 38.40
C PRO A 322 67.11 40.84 38.40
N PRO A 323 67.75 40.71 37.23
CA PRO A 323 69.13 40.23 37.19
C PRO A 323 69.97 41.09 38.12
N ALA A 324 70.78 40.45 38.98
CA ALA A 324 71.65 41.15 39.90
C ALA A 324 72.47 42.19 39.12
N THR A 325 72.30 43.46 39.45
CA THR A 325 73.13 44.53 38.88
C THR A 325 74.54 44.33 39.43
N THR A 326 75.41 43.70 38.66
CA THR A 326 76.84 43.71 38.94
C THR A 326 77.32 45.15 38.80
N ILE A 327 77.49 45.85 39.93
CA ILE A 327 78.13 47.16 39.97
C ILE A 327 79.58 46.95 39.47
N PRO A 328 80.07 47.66 38.43
CA PRO A 328 81.47 47.56 38.06
C PRO A 328 82.34 48.07 39.21
N LEU A 329 83.26 47.23 39.68
CA LEU A 329 84.29 47.60 40.67
C LEU A 329 85.09 48.81 40.14
N PRO A 330 85.41 49.82 40.97
CA PRO A 330 86.29 50.91 40.53
C PRO A 330 87.68 50.37 40.16
N PRO A 331 88.33 50.92 39.12
CA PRO A 331 89.63 50.44 38.65
C PRO A 331 90.72 50.65 39.71
N PRO A 332 91.65 49.69 39.90
CA PRO A 332 92.78 49.85 40.81
C PRO A 332 93.73 50.94 40.28
N THR A 333 94.08 51.89 41.14
CA THR A 333 95.13 52.89 40.89
C THR A 333 96.49 52.23 41.15
N LEU A 334 97.33 52.12 40.12
CA LEU A 334 98.72 51.66 40.24
C LEU A 334 99.69 52.75 39.75
N PRO A 335 100.82 52.99 40.47
CA PRO A 335 101.77 54.06 40.14
C PRO A 335 102.80 53.70 39.06
N ALA A 336 103.28 54.78 38.43
CA ALA A 336 104.41 55.05 37.54
C ALA A 336 105.42 53.93 37.12
N THR A 337 105.49 53.76 35.79
CA THR A 337 106.66 53.65 34.88
C THR A 337 108.07 53.32 35.40
N THR A 338 108.72 52.33 34.76
CA THR A 338 110.06 52.49 34.14
C THR A 338 110.31 51.55 32.95
N THR A 339 110.68 52.20 31.85
CA THR A 339 111.38 51.91 30.58
C THR A 339 112.27 50.65 30.44
N THR A 340 112.24 50.01 29.26
CA THR A 340 113.40 49.71 28.34
C THR A 340 112.94 48.86 27.13
N THR A 341 112.82 49.45 25.93
CA THR A 341 113.75 49.39 24.75
C THR A 341 113.81 48.05 23.98
N THR A 342 113.30 48.01 22.73
CA THR A 342 114.08 47.81 21.46
C THR A 342 113.89 46.34 20.95
N THR A 343 113.63 45.96 19.68
CA THR A 343 113.82 46.55 18.35
C THR A 343 113.11 45.70 17.25
N THR A 344 112.55 46.36 16.22
CA THR A 344 112.39 46.04 14.75
C THR A 344 112.04 44.61 14.27
N GLN A 345 111.37 44.32 13.14
CA GLN A 345 110.92 44.99 11.91
C GLN A 345 110.02 43.98 11.13
N PRO A 346 109.44 44.28 9.94
CA PRO A 346 108.19 43.71 9.42
C PRO A 346 108.45 42.53 8.45
N THR A 347 107.50 41.95 7.72
CA THR A 347 107.06 42.39 6.37
C THR A 347 105.91 41.47 5.88
N THR A 348 104.79 42.10 5.49
CA THR A 348 103.84 41.83 4.36
C THR A 348 103.27 40.42 4.08
N THR A 349 102.00 40.35 3.66
CA THR A 349 101.57 40.38 2.22
C THR A 349 100.07 40.05 2.03
N THR A 350 99.34 40.99 1.40
CA THR A 350 98.12 40.94 0.52
C THR A 350 96.85 40.14 0.93
N THR A 351 95.66 40.73 0.98
CA THR A 351 94.81 41.33 -0.10
C THR A 351 94.19 40.29 -1.04
N SER A 352 92.86 40.14 -1.01
CA SER A 352 92.03 40.32 -2.22
C SER A 352 90.54 40.44 -1.88
N THR A 353 89.87 41.27 -2.65
CA THR A 353 88.49 41.76 -2.55
C THR A 353 87.74 41.40 -3.85
N VAL A 354 86.45 41.82 -3.90
CA VAL A 354 85.65 42.17 -5.10
C VAL A 354 84.83 40.98 -5.71
N PRO A 355 83.69 41.18 -6.42
CA PRO A 355 82.36 41.58 -5.93
C PRO A 355 81.14 40.88 -6.61
N SER A 356 79.95 41.43 -6.33
CA SER A 356 78.58 41.27 -6.85
C SER A 356 78.36 41.18 -8.39
N THR A 357 77.27 40.52 -8.84
CA THR A 357 76.20 41.08 -9.72
C THR A 357 75.12 40.04 -10.15
N THR A 358 73.99 40.60 -10.57
CA THR A 358 72.61 40.14 -10.84
C THR A 358 72.38 39.36 -12.16
N THR A 359 71.21 38.68 -12.32
CA THR A 359 70.29 38.67 -13.52
C THR A 359 69.81 37.29 -14.05
N THR A 360 68.49 37.05 -13.92
CA THR A 360 67.43 36.61 -14.88
C THR A 360 67.55 35.39 -15.85
N THR A 361 66.43 34.61 -15.88
CA THR A 361 65.69 33.96 -17.01
C THR A 361 65.95 32.52 -17.54
N ARG A 362 64.85 31.74 -17.48
CA ARG A 362 64.18 30.87 -18.50
C ARG A 362 64.53 29.36 -18.61
N PRO A 363 63.55 28.46 -18.87
CA PRO A 363 63.70 27.00 -18.77
C PRO A 363 64.00 26.28 -20.10
N ALA A 364 64.19 24.96 -20.02
CA ALA A 364 64.62 24.07 -21.09
C ALA A 364 63.74 22.78 -21.14
N PRO A 365 63.84 21.97 -22.21
CA PRO A 365 62.72 21.37 -22.96
C PRO A 365 62.16 20.05 -22.43
#